data_AF-A0A1W9JP75-F1
#
_entry.id   AF-A0A1W9JP75-F1
#
_cell.length_a   1.000
_cell.length_b   1.000
_cell.length_c   1.000
_cell.angle_alpha   90.00
_cell.angle_beta   90.00
_cell.angle_gamma   90.00
#
_symmetry.space_group_name_H-M   'P 1'
#
loop_
_entity.id
_entity.type
_entity.pdbx_description
1 polymer ?
#
loop_
_entity_poly.entity_id
_entity_poly.type
_entity_poly.pdbx_seq_one_letter_code
_entity_poly.pdbx_strand_id
1 'polypeptide(L)'
;MYNNNFFSCAIAALRCYAATALIAAISIFLLTIHVPAASAGTLPEQLKCKDGEEYNNGFCYKPCESGYDGVGPVCWQKCPSGYTNRGVFCDMPPITKDSYGRGAGKIKNGCPDGKVNQSGLCYTPCPSGWTGVGPVCWKGIKSKTRGAGSVPNSCASGTEADGALCYPTCRTGYDGVGPVCWQKCPSGYTNSGVFCSKTMTKASYGRGAGYASTNICSGKNRKYDTNYTSQLSQFTDAKRFTLLIASDPQMPWWMEGRDPDCSTSDCVLAKSKQVNGEQVKAMNNIINTTWFADSDTGKGQWPNASNILQGGTINKPLALIMNGDLTSFWHAKEAELYRQYYETDYSPSGAPDDYKKPSSDPSLQLPIFPGLGNHDYQNNLNDCYGNTLNSNHCAKSAVNYIKDMVYCDKVDNFINTLVSRFDNKSLAYSWDIGNFHFVQLHNYPTYTAKEIDIESAIEWLENDLISATADGKKIVLNMHDYDAVADNTDFQNAIKGHNIVALFAGHKHEKTGWLGNVRNTDAAGRRYEFPYFFSGSSDYQTFLLVEFTDTYMNVGVINSKDGKPVFVGDGFELEPATDPRRPRKLPIELPATFIFP
;
A
#
# COMPACT_ATOMS: atom_id res chain seq x y z
N MET A 1 78.52 21.93 -46.40
CA MET A 1 77.54 20.83 -46.24
C MET A 1 77.48 20.42 -44.77
N TYR A 2 76.83 21.22 -43.91
CA TYR A 2 76.56 20.89 -42.51
C TYR A 2 75.35 21.74 -42.11
N ASN A 3 74.24 21.12 -41.69
CA ASN A 3 73.13 21.70 -40.88
C ASN A 3 71.73 21.12 -41.13
N ASN A 4 71.55 19.82 -41.37
CA ASN A 4 70.20 19.22 -41.33
C ASN A 4 70.02 18.05 -40.35
N ASN A 5 71.07 17.58 -39.66
CA ASN A 5 70.94 16.44 -38.74
C ASN A 5 70.82 16.82 -37.26
N PHE A 6 71.11 18.07 -36.86
CA PHE A 6 71.02 18.47 -35.45
C PHE A 6 69.58 18.81 -35.03
N PHE A 7 68.75 19.35 -35.93
CA PHE A 7 67.38 19.74 -35.62
C PHE A 7 66.44 18.54 -35.47
N SER A 8 66.62 17.46 -36.26
CA SER A 8 65.82 16.25 -36.14
C SER A 8 66.13 15.43 -34.88
N CYS A 9 67.39 15.42 -34.42
CA CYS A 9 67.73 14.75 -33.16
C CYS A 9 67.22 15.50 -31.91
N ALA A 10 67.21 16.84 -31.93
CA ALA A 10 66.70 17.63 -30.81
C ALA A 10 65.17 17.50 -30.64
N ILE A 11 64.42 17.43 -31.74
CA ILE A 11 62.96 17.24 -31.70
C ILE A 11 62.60 15.80 -31.30
N ALA A 12 63.36 14.79 -31.74
CA ALA A 12 63.18 13.42 -31.29
C ALA A 12 63.51 13.23 -29.81
N ALA A 13 64.56 13.90 -29.30
CA ALA A 13 64.93 13.88 -27.89
C ALA A 13 63.88 14.57 -27.00
N LEU A 14 63.31 15.71 -27.42
CA LEU A 14 62.21 16.35 -26.68
C LEU A 14 60.93 15.50 -26.65
N ARG A 15 60.63 14.79 -27.74
CA ARG A 15 59.47 13.87 -27.78
C ARG A 15 59.68 12.63 -26.93
N CYS A 16 60.90 12.10 -26.85
CA CYS A 16 61.24 11.01 -25.94
C CYS A 16 61.20 11.45 -24.47
N TYR A 17 61.69 12.65 -24.13
CA TYR A 17 61.61 13.17 -22.75
C TYR A 17 60.18 13.52 -22.32
N ALA A 18 59.34 14.01 -23.23
CA ALA A 18 57.93 14.25 -22.94
C ALA A 18 57.14 12.93 -22.78
N ALA A 19 57.47 11.90 -23.57
CA ALA A 19 56.83 10.59 -23.45
C ALA A 19 57.26 9.84 -22.17
N THR A 20 58.53 9.91 -21.77
CA THR A 20 58.99 9.28 -20.52
C THR A 20 58.54 10.04 -19.27
N ALA A 21 58.42 11.37 -19.34
CA ALA A 21 57.83 12.16 -18.25
C ALA A 21 56.32 11.93 -18.09
N LEU A 22 55.58 11.72 -19.20
CA LEU A 22 54.16 11.38 -19.16
C LEU A 22 53.93 9.96 -18.63
N ILE A 23 54.78 8.99 -19.02
CA ILE A 23 54.70 7.61 -18.51
C ILE A 23 55.11 7.54 -17.03
N ALA A 24 56.09 8.32 -16.59
CA ALA A 24 56.47 8.42 -15.18
C ALA A 24 55.40 9.15 -14.35
N ALA A 25 54.76 10.19 -14.88
CA ALA A 25 53.64 10.87 -14.23
C ALA A 25 52.40 9.95 -14.13
N ILE A 26 52.10 9.17 -15.17
CA ILE A 26 51.01 8.17 -15.16
C ILE A 26 51.35 7.02 -14.18
N SER A 27 52.62 6.60 -14.10
CA SER A 27 53.06 5.55 -13.16
C SER A 27 53.06 6.02 -11.70
N ILE A 28 53.40 7.29 -11.43
CA ILE A 28 53.33 7.88 -10.08
C ILE A 28 51.88 8.18 -9.68
N PHE A 29 51.00 8.51 -10.64
CA PHE A 29 49.56 8.65 -10.39
C PHE A 29 48.85 7.29 -10.18
N LEU A 30 49.34 6.22 -10.81
CA LEU A 30 48.85 4.85 -10.60
C LEU A 30 49.35 4.20 -9.30
N LEU A 31 50.39 4.75 -8.66
CA LEU A 31 50.93 4.22 -7.40
C LEU A 31 50.37 4.87 -6.12
N THR A 32 49.55 5.92 -6.24
CA THR A 32 48.88 6.56 -5.07
C THR A 32 47.36 6.44 -5.09
N ILE A 33 46.76 5.89 -6.14
CA ILE A 33 45.35 5.47 -6.08
C ILE A 33 45.34 4.02 -5.62
N HIS A 34 45.35 3.83 -4.30
CA HIS A 34 44.70 2.65 -3.74
C HIS A 34 43.20 2.79 -4.07
N VAL A 35 42.81 2.36 -5.28
CA VAL A 35 41.43 1.97 -5.51
C VAL A 35 41.24 0.77 -4.59
N PRO A 36 40.41 0.84 -3.55
CA PRO A 36 40.06 -0.38 -2.85
C PRO A 36 39.48 -1.29 -3.92
N ALA A 37 40.11 -2.44 -4.13
CA ALA A 37 39.45 -3.53 -4.86
C ALA A 37 38.05 -3.60 -4.27
N ALA A 38 37.03 -3.35 -5.10
CA ALA A 38 35.65 -3.47 -4.68
C ALA A 38 35.50 -4.90 -4.17
N SER A 39 35.54 -5.06 -2.85
CA SER A 39 35.20 -6.33 -2.24
C SER A 39 33.79 -6.59 -2.72
N ALA A 40 33.58 -7.72 -3.39
CA ALA A 40 32.26 -8.29 -3.57
C ALA A 40 31.51 -8.07 -2.24
N GLY A 41 30.49 -7.22 -2.27
CA GLY A 41 29.89 -6.67 -1.05
C GLY A 41 29.49 -7.81 -0.13
N THR A 42 30.26 -8.00 0.94
CA THR A 42 29.77 -8.76 2.08
C THR A 42 28.59 -7.98 2.63
N LEU A 43 27.40 -8.58 2.54
CA LEU A 43 26.18 -8.09 3.18
C LEU A 43 26.52 -7.60 4.60
N PRO A 44 26.07 -6.41 5.02
CA PRO A 44 26.44 -5.85 6.30
C PRO A 44 26.03 -6.80 7.43
N GLU A 45 26.93 -6.90 8.40
CA GLU A 45 26.78 -7.70 9.60
C GLU A 45 25.46 -7.40 10.33
N GLN A 46 24.83 -8.45 10.85
CA GLN A 46 23.54 -8.40 11.53
C GLN A 46 23.59 -7.57 12.83
N LEU A 47 23.24 -6.29 12.78
CA LEU A 47 23.03 -5.42 13.95
C LEU A 47 21.77 -5.81 14.76
N LYS A 48 22.02 -6.21 16.02
CA LYS A 48 21.07 -6.21 17.15
C LYS A 48 20.41 -4.82 17.31
N CYS A 49 19.18 -4.71 17.86
CA CYS A 49 18.99 -3.63 18.84
C CYS A 49 20.11 -3.79 19.89
N LYS A 50 20.56 -2.71 20.53
CA LYS A 50 21.61 -2.82 21.55
C LYS A 50 21.25 -3.94 22.54
N ASP A 51 22.23 -4.74 22.95
CA ASP A 51 21.97 -5.89 23.82
C ASP A 51 21.11 -5.46 25.03
N GLY A 52 19.97 -6.12 25.19
CA GLY A 52 18.99 -5.78 26.23
C GLY A 52 17.88 -4.81 25.83
N GLU A 53 17.71 -4.49 24.54
CA GLU A 53 16.58 -3.69 24.00
C GLU A 53 15.52 -4.55 23.26
N GLU A 54 14.30 -4.01 23.15
CA GLU A 54 13.13 -4.64 22.51
C GLU A 54 12.78 -3.94 21.18
N TYR A 55 12.57 -4.71 20.12
CA TYR A 55 12.15 -4.22 18.81
C TYR A 55 10.62 -4.17 18.69
N ASN A 56 10.07 -3.05 18.21
CA ASN A 56 8.63 -2.90 17.96
C ASN A 56 8.37 -1.94 16.78
N ASN A 57 7.67 -2.41 15.74
CA ASN A 57 7.24 -1.60 14.58
C ASN A 57 8.32 -0.70 13.94
N GLY A 58 9.54 -1.21 13.74
CA GLY A 58 10.62 -0.48 13.05
C GLY A 58 11.56 0.33 13.95
N PHE A 59 11.34 0.33 15.26
CA PHE A 59 12.13 1.09 16.22
C PHE A 59 12.62 0.19 17.38
N CYS A 60 13.80 0.50 17.92
CA CYS A 60 14.34 -0.13 19.13
C CYS A 60 13.97 0.69 20.37
N TYR A 61 13.52 0.00 21.42
CA TYR A 61 13.10 0.59 22.68
C TYR A 61 13.72 -0.13 23.87
N LYS A 62 13.76 0.53 25.03
CA LYS A 62 14.06 -0.17 26.29
C LYS A 62 12.94 -1.18 26.60
N PRO A 63 13.25 -2.38 27.10
CA PRO A 63 12.21 -3.34 27.47
C PRO A 63 11.30 -2.77 28.55
N CYS A 64 10.04 -3.18 28.54
CA CYS A 64 9.12 -2.83 29.61
C CYS A 64 9.47 -3.56 30.91
N GLU A 65 9.08 -2.95 32.03
CA GLU A 65 9.14 -3.55 33.35
C GLU A 65 8.27 -4.82 33.39
N SER A 66 8.64 -5.76 34.26
CA SER A 66 7.88 -7.00 34.42
C SER A 66 6.41 -6.70 34.73
N GLY A 67 5.51 -7.33 33.98
CA GLY A 67 4.07 -7.09 34.07
C GLY A 67 3.52 -6.07 33.06
N TYR A 68 4.34 -5.55 32.15
CA TYR A 68 3.92 -4.67 31.05
C TYR A 68 4.31 -5.27 29.68
N ASP A 69 3.58 -4.89 28.64
CA ASP A 69 3.86 -5.19 27.23
C ASP A 69 4.12 -3.89 26.46
N GLY A 70 5.13 -3.92 25.59
CA GLY A 70 5.51 -2.78 24.76
C GLY A 70 4.65 -2.66 23.49
N VAL A 71 4.11 -1.46 23.23
CA VAL A 71 3.51 -1.09 21.95
C VAL A 71 4.09 0.26 21.54
N GLY A 72 5.05 0.25 20.62
CA GLY A 72 5.85 1.41 20.24
C GLY A 72 6.49 2.08 21.46
N PRO A 73 6.30 3.41 21.66
CA PRO A 73 6.94 4.17 22.74
C PRO A 73 6.29 3.97 24.13
N VAL A 74 5.26 3.14 24.26
CA VAL A 74 4.46 3.00 25.49
C VAL A 74 4.51 1.56 26.01
N CYS A 75 4.76 1.43 27.30
CA CYS A 75 4.58 0.18 28.04
C CYS A 75 3.18 0.13 28.65
N TRP A 76 2.40 -0.89 28.30
CA TRP A 76 1.03 -1.10 28.76
C TRP A 76 0.95 -2.24 29.75
N GLN A 77 0.26 -2.05 30.87
CA GLN A 77 0.10 -3.10 31.88
C GLN A 77 -0.58 -4.33 31.28
N LYS A 78 -0.06 -5.52 31.60
CA LYS A 78 -0.70 -6.80 31.28
C LYS A 78 -2.02 -6.93 32.00
N CYS A 79 -3.04 -7.44 31.29
CA CYS A 79 -4.32 -7.67 31.92
C CYS A 79 -4.22 -8.77 32.99
N PRO A 80 -4.81 -8.56 34.19
CA PRO A 80 -4.92 -9.62 35.18
C PRO A 80 -5.65 -10.85 34.62
N SER A 81 -5.38 -12.02 35.20
CA SER A 81 -6.04 -13.26 34.82
C SER A 81 -7.57 -13.12 34.87
N GLY A 82 -8.24 -13.58 33.81
CA GLY A 82 -9.70 -13.47 33.64
C GLY A 82 -10.20 -12.20 32.93
N TYR A 83 -9.31 -11.25 32.62
CA TYR A 83 -9.63 -10.10 31.76
C TYR A 83 -9.13 -10.30 30.33
N THR A 84 -9.91 -9.83 29.37
CA THR A 84 -9.57 -9.78 27.95
C THR A 84 -8.94 -8.43 27.62
N ASN A 85 -7.80 -8.46 26.91
CA ASN A 85 -7.12 -7.27 26.44
C ASN A 85 -7.90 -6.63 25.28
N ARG A 86 -8.29 -5.36 25.42
CA ARG A 86 -8.98 -4.55 24.39
C ARG A 86 -8.19 -3.27 24.06
N GLY A 87 -6.86 -3.40 24.00
CA GLY A 87 -5.95 -2.27 23.76
C GLY A 87 -5.61 -1.56 25.07
N VAL A 88 -6.14 -0.35 25.25
CA VAL A 88 -5.90 0.50 26.45
C VAL A 88 -6.65 -0.01 27.68
N PHE A 89 -7.66 -0.88 27.48
CA PHE A 89 -8.51 -1.44 28.53
C PHE A 89 -8.30 -2.94 28.71
N CYS A 90 -8.63 -3.41 29.92
CA CYS A 90 -8.84 -4.81 30.22
C CYS A 90 -10.30 -5.00 30.62
N ASP A 91 -11.02 -5.87 29.91
CA ASP A 91 -12.44 -6.12 30.12
C ASP A 91 -12.67 -7.52 30.68
N MET A 92 -13.41 -7.62 31.77
CA MET A 92 -13.92 -8.89 32.24
C MET A 92 -15.19 -9.25 31.46
N PRO A 93 -15.43 -10.53 31.14
CA PRO A 93 -16.69 -10.95 30.51
C PRO A 93 -17.90 -10.41 31.28
N PRO A 94 -18.87 -9.76 30.61
CA PRO A 94 -19.99 -9.14 31.28
C PRO A 94 -20.88 -10.20 31.94
N ILE A 95 -21.37 -9.89 33.13
CA ILE A 95 -22.36 -10.72 33.81
C ILE A 95 -23.74 -10.29 33.33
N THR A 96 -24.51 -11.24 32.80
CA THR A 96 -25.93 -11.00 32.50
C THR A 96 -26.69 -10.95 33.82
N LYS A 97 -27.47 -9.89 34.03
CA LYS A 97 -28.29 -9.76 35.23
C LYS A 97 -29.44 -10.74 35.20
N ASP A 98 -29.76 -11.33 36.35
CA ASP A 98 -31.06 -11.96 36.52
C ASP A 98 -32.17 -10.90 36.50
N SER A 99 -33.36 -11.29 36.05
CA SER A 99 -34.51 -10.40 36.00
C SER A 99 -35.83 -11.15 36.14
N TYR A 100 -36.84 -10.45 36.65
CA TYR A 100 -38.20 -10.97 36.66
C TYR A 100 -39.22 -9.85 36.51
N GLY A 101 -40.37 -10.18 35.92
CA GLY A 101 -41.47 -9.24 35.77
C GLY A 101 -42.19 -8.95 37.08
N ARG A 102 -42.60 -7.69 37.28
CA ARG A 102 -43.41 -7.24 38.43
C ARG A 102 -44.78 -6.69 38.02
N GLY A 103 -45.19 -6.97 36.79
CA GLY A 103 -46.47 -6.54 36.21
C GLY A 103 -46.40 -5.20 35.47
N ALA A 104 -47.47 -4.88 34.74
CA ALA A 104 -47.55 -3.71 33.85
C ALA A 104 -47.67 -2.34 34.57
N GLY A 105 -47.65 -2.34 35.91
CA GLY A 105 -47.85 -1.13 36.72
C GLY A 105 -49.32 -0.72 36.82
N LYS A 106 -49.64 0.06 37.85
CA LYS A 106 -50.96 0.67 38.06
C LYS A 106 -50.81 2.18 38.07
N ILE A 107 -51.83 2.90 37.63
CA ILE A 107 -51.84 4.36 37.77
C ILE A 107 -51.74 4.75 39.26
N LYS A 108 -51.05 5.87 39.54
CA LYS A 108 -50.97 6.45 40.89
C LYS A 108 -52.37 6.64 41.43
N ASN A 109 -52.66 6.00 42.56
CA ASN A 109 -53.98 6.01 43.20
C ASN A 109 -53.91 6.34 44.71
N GLY A 110 -52.70 6.59 45.23
CA GLY A 110 -52.46 7.06 46.58
C GLY A 110 -52.70 8.57 46.71
N CYS A 111 -53.24 8.97 47.85
CA CYS A 111 -53.45 10.37 48.18
C CYS A 111 -52.27 10.94 48.98
N PRO A 112 -52.01 12.26 48.85
CA PRO A 112 -51.10 12.97 49.75
C PRO A 112 -51.51 12.80 51.22
N ASP A 113 -50.54 12.93 52.12
CA ASP A 113 -50.75 12.79 53.56
C ASP A 113 -51.92 13.66 54.06
N GLY A 114 -52.76 13.04 54.91
CA GLY A 114 -53.93 13.70 55.47
C GLY A 114 -55.12 13.85 54.51
N LYS A 115 -55.11 13.22 53.32
CA LYS A 115 -56.26 13.15 52.40
C LYS A 115 -56.81 11.73 52.24
N VAL A 116 -58.11 11.62 51.93
CA VAL A 116 -58.80 10.35 51.65
C VAL A 116 -59.13 10.24 50.16
N ASN A 117 -58.85 9.08 49.55
CA ASN A 117 -59.26 8.79 48.18
C ASN A 117 -60.77 8.48 48.18
N GLN A 118 -61.53 9.20 47.37
CA GLN A 118 -62.93 8.88 47.13
C GLN A 118 -63.25 9.04 45.64
N SER A 119 -63.69 7.95 45.01
CA SER A 119 -64.04 7.91 43.59
C SER A 119 -62.93 8.40 42.65
N GLY A 120 -61.65 8.13 42.97
CA GLY A 120 -60.51 8.43 42.12
C GLY A 120 -59.87 9.81 42.33
N LEU A 121 -60.35 10.60 43.29
CA LEU A 121 -59.78 11.89 43.67
C LEU A 121 -59.50 11.97 45.18
N CYS A 122 -58.51 12.78 45.56
CA CYS A 122 -58.05 12.95 46.93
C CYS A 122 -58.66 14.17 47.59
N TYR A 123 -59.41 13.96 48.67
CA TYR A 123 -60.11 15.01 49.41
C TYR A 123 -59.63 15.14 50.85
N THR A 124 -59.81 16.30 51.46
CA THR A 124 -59.63 16.46 52.90
C THR A 124 -60.67 15.62 53.66
N PRO A 125 -60.28 14.89 54.73
CA PRO A 125 -61.19 14.08 55.53
C PRO A 125 -62.35 14.92 56.06
N CYS A 126 -63.53 14.31 56.10
CA CYS A 126 -64.67 14.96 56.73
C CYS A 126 -64.48 14.99 58.25
N PRO A 127 -65.00 16.01 58.96
CA PRO A 127 -64.97 16.02 60.42
C PRO A 127 -65.70 14.80 60.99
N SER A 128 -65.35 14.43 62.22
CA SER A 128 -65.98 13.31 62.92
C SER A 128 -67.52 13.39 62.89
N GLY A 129 -68.16 12.28 62.49
CA GLY A 129 -69.62 12.17 62.35
C GLY A 129 -70.21 12.77 61.06
N TRP A 130 -69.39 13.07 60.04
CA TRP A 130 -69.82 13.46 58.70
C TRP A 130 -69.36 12.44 57.66
N THR A 131 -70.20 12.14 56.66
CA THR A 131 -69.90 11.19 55.58
C THR A 131 -69.52 11.95 54.31
N GLY A 132 -68.37 11.63 53.73
CA GLY A 132 -67.93 12.23 52.45
C GLY A 132 -68.65 11.60 51.26
N VAL A 133 -69.08 12.44 50.31
CA VAL A 133 -69.52 12.06 48.95
C VAL A 133 -68.89 13.03 47.96
N GLY A 134 -67.76 12.62 47.35
CA GLY A 134 -66.99 13.47 46.43
C GLY A 134 -66.51 14.78 47.10
N PRO A 135 -66.80 15.97 46.53
CA PRO A 135 -66.35 17.26 47.06
C PRO A 135 -67.16 17.77 48.27
N VAL A 136 -68.10 16.98 48.81
CA VAL A 136 -69.02 17.41 49.88
C VAL A 136 -69.01 16.43 51.06
N CYS A 137 -69.05 16.96 52.28
CA CYS A 137 -69.32 16.22 53.52
C CYS A 137 -70.79 16.41 53.92
N TRP A 138 -71.45 15.32 54.31
CA TRP A 138 -72.87 15.28 54.69
C TRP A 138 -73.07 14.84 56.15
N LYS A 139 -74.06 15.42 56.83
CA LYS A 139 -74.56 14.98 58.15
C LYS A 139 -76.07 15.19 58.22
N GLY A 140 -76.84 14.16 57.91
CA GLY A 140 -78.27 14.28 57.63
C GLY A 140 -78.50 15.19 56.41
N ILE A 141 -79.37 16.20 56.55
CA ILE A 141 -79.64 17.19 55.50
C ILE A 141 -78.60 18.34 55.42
N LYS A 142 -77.62 18.39 56.33
CA LYS A 142 -76.58 19.43 56.34
C LYS A 142 -75.40 19.01 55.46
N SER A 143 -74.89 19.94 54.65
CA SER A 143 -73.75 19.72 53.75
C SER A 143 -72.69 20.82 53.88
N LYS A 144 -71.42 20.47 53.68
CA LYS A 144 -70.34 21.45 53.49
C LYS A 144 -69.31 20.96 52.49
N THR A 145 -68.71 21.87 51.74
CA THR A 145 -67.67 21.51 50.75
C THR A 145 -66.35 21.16 51.45
N ARG A 146 -65.54 20.33 50.80
CA ARG A 146 -64.18 19.94 51.25
C ARG A 146 -63.13 20.07 50.15
N GLY A 147 -63.42 20.90 49.15
CA GLY A 147 -62.59 21.13 47.96
C GLY A 147 -62.94 20.21 46.77
N ALA A 148 -62.48 20.58 45.56
CA ALA A 148 -62.73 19.84 44.32
C ALA A 148 -62.00 18.48 44.24
N GLY A 149 -61.03 18.25 45.15
CA GLY A 149 -60.16 17.09 45.15
C GLY A 149 -58.90 17.32 44.32
N SER A 150 -57.85 16.55 44.58
CA SER A 150 -56.62 16.53 43.79
C SER A 150 -56.39 15.15 43.17
N VAL A 151 -55.77 15.07 42.00
CA VAL A 151 -55.43 13.78 41.37
C VAL A 151 -54.47 13.02 42.30
N PRO A 152 -54.70 11.72 42.56
CA PRO A 152 -53.76 10.89 43.31
C PRO A 152 -52.38 10.92 42.64
N ASN A 153 -51.34 11.25 43.40
CA ASN A 153 -49.97 11.42 42.89
C ASN A 153 -48.95 10.55 43.63
N SER A 154 -49.40 9.74 44.59
CA SER A 154 -48.56 8.80 45.31
C SER A 154 -48.93 7.36 44.97
N CYS A 155 -48.00 6.45 45.28
CA CYS A 155 -48.20 5.02 45.12
C CYS A 155 -48.77 4.40 46.39
N ALA A 156 -49.59 3.36 46.24
CA ALA A 156 -50.11 2.60 47.37
C ALA A 156 -48.97 1.96 48.17
N SER A 157 -49.19 1.71 49.45
CA SER A 157 -48.20 1.04 50.31
C SER A 157 -47.73 -0.29 49.70
N GLY A 158 -46.41 -0.54 49.71
CA GLY A 158 -45.78 -1.70 49.08
C GLY A 158 -45.52 -1.58 47.57
N THR A 159 -45.75 -0.40 46.98
CA THR A 159 -45.42 -0.11 45.58
C THR A 159 -44.55 1.14 45.46
N GLU A 160 -43.71 1.19 44.42
CA GLU A 160 -42.84 2.31 44.11
C GLU A 160 -43.21 2.96 42.78
N ALA A 161 -42.96 4.26 42.66
CA ALA A 161 -43.25 5.02 41.45
C ALA A 161 -42.09 4.88 40.45
N ASP A 162 -42.41 4.55 39.20
CA ASP A 162 -41.49 4.68 38.07
C ASP A 162 -42.25 5.34 36.90
N GLY A 163 -41.85 6.56 36.56
CA GLY A 163 -42.60 7.46 35.69
C GLY A 163 -44.02 7.74 36.22
N ALA A 164 -45.02 7.50 35.36
CA ALA A 164 -46.44 7.75 35.65
C ALA A 164 -47.14 6.58 36.39
N LEU A 165 -46.46 5.45 36.58
CA LEU A 165 -47.05 4.23 37.10
C LEU A 165 -46.41 3.82 38.44
N CYS A 166 -47.17 3.03 39.19
CA CYS A 166 -46.77 2.39 40.44
C CYS A 166 -46.58 0.90 40.22
N TYR A 167 -45.44 0.38 40.61
CA TYR A 167 -45.08 -1.03 40.49
C TYR A 167 -44.84 -1.64 41.87
N PRO A 168 -45.11 -2.94 42.07
CA PRO A 168 -44.63 -3.65 43.24
C PRO A 168 -43.13 -3.42 43.45
N THR A 169 -42.74 -3.20 44.71
CA THR A 169 -41.32 -3.06 45.06
C THR A 169 -40.57 -4.33 44.70
N CYS A 170 -39.33 -4.18 44.24
CA CYS A 170 -38.49 -5.32 43.91
C CYS A 170 -38.00 -6.06 45.17
N ARG A 171 -37.68 -7.34 45.01
CA ARG A 171 -37.01 -8.16 46.04
C ARG A 171 -35.69 -7.50 46.40
N THR A 172 -35.24 -7.67 47.64
CA THR A 172 -33.91 -7.20 48.08
C THR A 172 -32.83 -7.67 47.11
N GLY A 173 -31.95 -6.75 46.67
CA GLY A 173 -30.90 -7.02 45.69
C GLY A 173 -31.29 -6.76 44.23
N TYR A 174 -32.49 -6.25 43.96
CA TYR A 174 -32.95 -5.86 42.63
C TYR A 174 -33.40 -4.40 42.61
N ASP A 175 -33.25 -3.74 41.46
CA ASP A 175 -33.79 -2.41 41.19
C ASP A 175 -34.88 -2.49 40.12
N GLY A 176 -35.93 -1.70 40.29
CA GLY A 176 -37.03 -1.61 39.35
C GLY A 176 -36.72 -0.68 38.19
N VAL A 177 -36.93 -1.14 36.96
CA VAL A 177 -37.01 -0.28 35.77
C VAL A 177 -38.27 -0.69 35.00
N GLY A 178 -39.31 0.13 35.15
CA GLY A 178 -40.64 -0.11 34.62
C GLY A 178 -41.21 -1.47 35.11
N PRO A 179 -41.65 -2.36 34.21
CA PRO A 179 -42.27 -3.63 34.57
C PRO A 179 -41.27 -4.73 34.99
N VAL A 180 -39.97 -4.45 35.00
CA VAL A 180 -38.92 -5.45 35.26
C VAL A 180 -38.11 -5.07 36.49
N CYS A 181 -37.88 -6.06 37.36
CA CYS A 181 -36.87 -5.99 38.40
C CYS A 181 -35.56 -6.57 37.87
N TRP A 182 -34.49 -5.78 37.90
CA TRP A 182 -33.15 -6.15 37.45
C TRP A 182 -32.22 -6.35 38.63
N GLN A 183 -31.43 -7.43 38.61
CA GLN A 183 -30.46 -7.69 39.66
C GLN A 183 -29.43 -6.55 39.77
N LYS A 184 -29.11 -6.16 41.01
CA LYS A 184 -28.02 -5.22 41.29
C LYS A 184 -26.69 -5.83 40.91
N CYS A 185 -25.80 -5.01 40.36
CA CYS A 185 -24.47 -5.49 40.00
C CYS A 185 -23.65 -5.86 41.25
N PRO A 186 -22.87 -6.95 41.18
CA PRO A 186 -21.89 -7.28 42.21
C PRO A 186 -20.93 -6.12 42.46
N SER A 187 -20.37 -6.06 43.68
CA SER A 187 -19.40 -5.02 44.04
C SER A 187 -18.22 -4.97 43.05
N GLY A 188 -17.89 -3.77 42.57
CA GLY A 188 -16.83 -3.54 41.59
C GLY A 188 -17.22 -3.75 40.12
N TYR A 189 -18.50 -3.98 39.82
CA TYR A 189 -19.05 -3.95 38.45
C TYR A 189 -19.92 -2.71 38.25
N THR A 190 -19.86 -2.14 37.05
CA THR A 190 -20.69 -1.01 36.62
C THR A 190 -21.97 -1.53 35.95
N ASN A 191 -23.09 -0.90 36.26
CA ASN A 191 -24.36 -1.18 35.61
C ASN A 191 -24.34 -0.66 34.17
N SER A 192 -24.41 -1.57 33.19
CA SER A 192 -24.46 -1.27 31.75
C SER A 192 -25.78 -1.73 31.14
N GLY A 193 -26.90 -1.49 31.84
CA GLY A 193 -28.22 -1.91 31.42
C GLY A 193 -28.53 -3.35 31.83
N VAL A 194 -28.68 -4.23 30.86
CA VAL A 194 -28.96 -5.67 31.09
C VAL A 194 -27.73 -6.45 31.58
N PHE A 195 -26.56 -5.83 31.50
CA PHE A 195 -25.29 -6.40 31.91
C PHE A 195 -24.67 -5.64 33.09
N CYS A 196 -23.79 -6.34 33.81
CA CYS A 196 -22.81 -5.75 34.70
C CYS A 196 -21.43 -5.88 34.05
N SER A 197 -20.81 -4.74 33.72
CA SER A 197 -19.50 -4.68 33.08
C SER A 197 -18.41 -4.37 34.10
N LYS A 198 -17.20 -4.86 33.85
CA LYS A 198 -16.03 -4.51 34.65
C LYS A 198 -14.85 -4.28 33.72
N THR A 199 -14.55 -3.01 33.55
CA THR A 199 -13.45 -2.52 32.71
C THR A 199 -12.44 -1.85 33.60
N MET A 200 -11.15 -2.11 33.36
CA MET A 200 -10.08 -1.34 33.96
C MET A 200 -9.24 -0.69 32.87
N THR A 201 -8.82 0.54 33.12
CA THR A 201 -7.78 1.20 32.32
C THR A 201 -6.43 0.61 32.73
N LYS A 202 -5.62 0.21 31.75
CA LYS A 202 -4.26 -0.24 32.03
C LYS A 202 -3.42 0.93 32.54
N ALA A 203 -2.57 0.67 33.53
CA ALA A 203 -1.46 1.58 33.79
C ALA A 203 -0.53 1.62 32.56
N SER A 204 0.10 2.77 32.33
CA SER A 204 1.06 2.92 31.24
C SER A 204 2.14 3.90 31.60
N TYR A 205 3.31 3.73 31.01
CA TYR A 205 4.37 4.73 31.07
C TYR A 205 5.15 4.75 29.75
N GLY A 206 5.77 5.90 29.47
CA GLY A 206 6.59 6.08 28.28
C GLY A 206 7.96 5.44 28.45
N ARG A 207 8.42 4.73 27.42
CA ARG A 207 9.77 4.14 27.34
C ARG A 207 10.70 4.86 26.35
N GLY A 208 10.36 6.11 26.01
CA GLY A 208 11.03 6.95 25.02
C GLY A 208 10.47 6.78 23.60
N ALA A 209 10.77 7.73 22.71
CA ALA A 209 10.28 7.72 21.32
C ALA A 209 10.80 6.53 20.50
N GLY A 210 11.76 5.78 21.02
CA GLY A 210 12.55 4.80 20.28
C GLY A 210 13.51 5.50 19.32
N TYR A 211 14.50 4.77 18.86
CA TYR A 211 15.26 5.19 17.70
C TYR A 211 14.98 4.20 16.59
N ALA A 212 14.94 4.70 15.35
CA ALA A 212 14.86 3.81 14.20
C ALA A 212 16.05 2.86 14.32
N SER A 213 15.79 1.55 14.33
CA SER A 213 16.88 0.59 14.19
C SER A 213 17.53 0.96 12.86
N THR A 214 18.74 1.51 12.88
CA THR A 214 19.45 1.84 11.65
C THR A 214 19.83 0.53 11.00
N ASN A 215 18.93 0.09 10.12
CA ASN A 215 18.90 -1.20 9.45
C ASN A 215 18.76 -2.37 10.44
N ILE A 216 17.83 -3.28 10.15
CA ILE A 216 17.96 -4.75 10.26
C ILE A 216 16.59 -5.34 10.11
N CYS A 217 16.47 -6.11 9.05
CA CYS A 217 15.51 -7.18 8.99
C CYS A 217 16.26 -8.49 9.02
N SER A 218 15.66 -9.49 9.65
CA SER A 218 16.02 -10.88 9.39
C SER A 218 15.60 -11.19 7.95
N GLY A 219 16.45 -10.86 6.98
CA GLY A 219 16.26 -11.27 5.60
C GLY A 219 16.10 -12.79 5.51
N LYS A 220 15.40 -13.28 4.49
CA LYS A 220 15.29 -14.73 4.30
C LYS A 220 16.67 -15.31 4.01
N ASN A 221 17.02 -16.43 4.64
CA ASN A 221 18.25 -17.16 4.33
C ASN A 221 18.10 -17.90 2.99
N ARG A 222 18.03 -17.19 1.86
CA ARG A 222 17.86 -17.79 0.50
C ARG A 222 19.16 -18.28 -0.14
N LYS A 223 20.33 -17.95 0.46
CA LYS A 223 21.67 -18.19 -0.12
C LYS A 223 22.00 -19.67 -0.41
N TYR A 224 21.18 -20.62 0.07
CA TYR A 224 21.40 -22.06 -0.11
C TYR A 224 20.29 -22.77 -0.91
N ASP A 225 19.36 -22.04 -1.53
CA ASP A 225 18.37 -22.63 -2.43
C ASP A 225 18.94 -22.76 -3.85
N THR A 226 19.07 -24.00 -4.34
CA THR A 226 19.55 -24.29 -5.69
C THR A 226 18.68 -23.68 -6.79
N ASN A 227 17.37 -23.53 -6.55
CA ASN A 227 16.47 -22.83 -7.48
C ASN A 227 16.84 -21.34 -7.56
N TYR A 228 17.14 -20.72 -6.42
CA TYR A 228 17.54 -19.31 -6.33
C TYR A 228 18.87 -19.04 -7.06
N THR A 229 19.87 -19.90 -6.90
CA THR A 229 21.15 -19.76 -7.63
C THR A 229 20.97 -19.91 -9.14
N SER A 230 20.17 -20.88 -9.58
CA SER A 230 19.86 -21.07 -11.01
C SER A 230 19.04 -19.91 -11.61
N GLN A 231 18.24 -19.24 -10.79
CA GLN A 231 17.50 -18.06 -11.18
C GLN A 231 18.46 -16.87 -11.37
N LEU A 232 19.39 -16.64 -10.45
CA LEU A 232 20.38 -15.58 -10.57
C LEU A 232 21.24 -15.69 -11.83
N SER A 233 21.71 -16.89 -12.18
CA SER A 233 22.49 -17.09 -13.41
C SER A 233 21.71 -16.77 -14.68
N GLN A 234 20.37 -16.93 -14.68
CA GLN A 234 19.54 -16.55 -15.82
C GLN A 234 19.52 -15.03 -16.05
N PHE A 235 19.75 -14.22 -15.02
CA PHE A 235 19.85 -12.77 -15.16
C PHE A 235 21.25 -12.32 -15.58
N THR A 236 22.30 -12.90 -14.96
CA THR A 236 23.68 -12.46 -15.22
C THR A 236 24.18 -12.82 -16.62
N ASP A 237 23.78 -13.98 -17.13
CA ASP A 237 24.35 -14.53 -18.37
C ASP A 237 23.46 -14.23 -19.60
N ALA A 238 22.39 -13.47 -19.42
CA ALA A 238 21.40 -13.20 -20.44
C ALA A 238 21.94 -12.32 -21.58
N LYS A 239 21.92 -12.87 -22.80
CA LYS A 239 22.20 -12.12 -24.05
C LYS A 239 20.95 -11.79 -24.86
N ARG A 240 19.89 -12.56 -24.63
CA ARG A 240 18.53 -12.38 -25.16
C ARG A 240 17.56 -12.76 -24.06
N PHE A 241 16.71 -11.84 -23.66
CA PHE A 241 15.75 -12.06 -22.58
C PHE A 241 14.48 -11.26 -22.78
N THR A 242 13.43 -11.67 -22.08
CA THR A 242 12.12 -11.02 -22.15
C THR A 242 11.71 -10.53 -20.77
N LEU A 243 11.07 -9.38 -20.69
CA LEU A 243 10.48 -8.80 -19.49
C LEU A 243 9.02 -8.43 -19.77
N LEU A 244 8.23 -8.38 -18.70
CA LEU A 244 6.92 -7.73 -18.70
C LEU A 244 7.06 -6.35 -18.06
N ILE A 245 6.36 -5.35 -18.59
CA ILE A 245 6.35 -4.01 -18.00
C ILE A 245 4.90 -3.54 -17.93
N ALA A 246 4.43 -3.22 -16.73
CA ALA A 246 3.08 -2.76 -16.46
C ALA A 246 3.13 -1.61 -15.43
N SER A 247 2.01 -0.93 -15.24
CA SER A 247 1.82 0.09 -14.22
C SER A 247 0.32 0.30 -14.00
N ASP A 248 -0.03 0.99 -12.92
CA ASP A 248 -1.39 1.39 -12.60
C ASP A 248 -2.38 0.22 -12.38
N PRO A 249 -2.00 -0.92 -11.74
CA PRO A 249 -3.00 -1.87 -11.25
C PRO A 249 -3.91 -1.22 -10.21
N GLN A 250 -3.37 -0.22 -9.51
CA GLN A 250 -3.99 0.81 -8.69
C GLN A 250 -5.13 0.27 -7.82
N MET A 251 -4.89 -0.81 -7.09
CA MET A 251 -5.98 -1.52 -6.42
C MET A 251 -6.59 -0.71 -5.24
N PRO A 252 -7.93 -0.55 -5.16
CA PRO A 252 -8.93 -0.82 -6.19
C PRO A 252 -9.18 0.39 -7.12
N TRP A 253 -8.98 0.20 -8.41
CA TRP A 253 -9.31 1.20 -9.44
C TRP A 253 -10.04 0.59 -10.61
N TRP A 254 -10.86 1.41 -11.26
CA TRP A 254 -11.58 1.04 -12.47
C TRP A 254 -11.84 2.25 -13.36
N MET A 255 -11.10 2.33 -14.47
CA MET A 255 -11.28 3.26 -15.59
C MET A 255 -11.50 4.73 -15.18
N GLU A 256 -10.89 5.18 -14.08
CA GLU A 256 -11.05 6.54 -13.55
C GLU A 256 -12.53 6.95 -13.34
N GLY A 257 -13.42 5.98 -13.07
CA GLY A 257 -14.85 6.23 -12.93
C GLY A 257 -15.58 6.58 -14.24
N ARG A 258 -14.96 6.34 -15.41
CA ARG A 258 -15.56 6.55 -16.74
C ARG A 258 -16.61 5.51 -17.12
N ASP A 259 -16.72 4.41 -16.38
CA ASP A 259 -17.76 3.40 -16.60
C ASP A 259 -19.11 3.89 -16.06
N PRO A 260 -20.09 4.23 -16.92
CA PRO A 260 -21.40 4.67 -16.45
C PRO A 260 -22.17 3.57 -15.70
N ASP A 261 -21.82 2.30 -15.92
CA ASP A 261 -22.45 1.15 -15.29
C ASP A 261 -21.78 0.79 -13.95
N CYS A 262 -20.67 1.44 -13.59
CA CYS A 262 -19.89 1.14 -12.40
C CYS A 262 -19.55 2.40 -11.58
N SER A 263 -20.50 2.83 -10.75
CA SER A 263 -20.39 4.06 -9.93
C SER A 263 -20.25 3.84 -8.43
N THR A 264 -20.35 2.59 -7.95
CA THR A 264 -20.23 2.26 -6.51
C THR A 264 -18.85 1.73 -6.17
N SER A 265 -18.40 1.94 -4.92
CA SER A 265 -17.15 1.39 -4.41
C SER A 265 -17.06 -0.14 -4.55
N ASP A 266 -18.18 -0.83 -4.34
CA ASP A 266 -18.25 -2.29 -4.45
C ASP A 266 -18.08 -2.74 -5.90
N CYS A 267 -18.65 -1.99 -6.84
CA CYS A 267 -18.46 -2.25 -8.27
C CYS A 267 -17.00 -2.01 -8.68
N VAL A 268 -16.40 -0.88 -8.28
CA VAL A 268 -14.99 -0.57 -8.57
C VAL A 268 -14.07 -1.64 -8.01
N LEU A 269 -14.30 -2.08 -6.76
CA LEU A 269 -13.54 -3.17 -6.14
C LEU A 269 -13.70 -4.49 -6.89
N ALA A 270 -14.93 -4.84 -7.30
CA ALA A 270 -15.18 -6.06 -8.07
C ALA A 270 -14.50 -6.03 -9.45
N LYS A 271 -14.58 -4.91 -10.17
CA LYS A 271 -13.93 -4.71 -11.46
C LYS A 271 -12.42 -4.70 -11.34
N SER A 272 -11.87 -4.00 -10.35
CA SER A 272 -10.43 -3.98 -10.09
C SER A 272 -9.88 -5.38 -9.85
N LYS A 273 -10.55 -6.20 -9.03
CA LYS A 273 -10.16 -7.61 -8.83
C LYS A 273 -10.25 -8.42 -10.12
N GLN A 274 -11.32 -8.24 -10.89
CA GLN A 274 -11.51 -8.94 -12.16
C GLN A 274 -10.33 -8.66 -13.10
N VAL A 275 -10.04 -7.39 -13.38
CA VAL A 275 -9.01 -7.03 -14.37
C VAL A 275 -7.61 -7.38 -13.91
N ASN A 276 -7.29 -7.22 -12.62
CA ASN A 276 -6.00 -7.63 -12.09
C ASN A 276 -5.83 -9.15 -12.08
N GLY A 277 -6.91 -9.91 -11.82
CA GLY A 277 -6.90 -11.37 -11.92
C GLY A 277 -6.71 -11.86 -13.35
N GLU A 278 -7.36 -11.23 -14.31
CA GLU A 278 -7.17 -11.48 -15.75
C GLU A 278 -5.73 -11.11 -16.18
N GLN A 279 -5.22 -9.96 -15.76
CA GLN A 279 -3.85 -9.54 -16.03
C GLN A 279 -2.81 -10.53 -15.51
N VAL A 280 -2.90 -10.95 -14.25
CA VAL A 280 -1.95 -11.93 -13.68
C VAL A 280 -2.05 -13.28 -14.38
N LYS A 281 -3.26 -13.74 -14.76
CA LYS A 281 -3.43 -14.96 -15.58
C LYS A 281 -2.74 -14.83 -16.94
N ALA A 282 -2.91 -13.71 -17.62
CA ALA A 282 -2.30 -13.44 -18.92
C ALA A 282 -0.76 -13.38 -18.81
N MET A 283 -0.23 -12.70 -17.78
CA MET A 283 1.21 -12.62 -17.49
C MET A 283 1.81 -14.01 -17.23
N ASN A 284 1.15 -14.83 -16.42
CA ASN A 284 1.59 -16.20 -16.14
C ASN A 284 1.54 -17.11 -17.38
N ASN A 285 0.70 -16.79 -18.36
CA ASN A 285 0.48 -17.55 -19.58
C ASN A 285 1.12 -16.91 -20.84
N ILE A 286 2.01 -15.94 -20.66
CA ILE A 286 2.53 -15.09 -21.74
C ILE A 286 3.23 -15.84 -22.89
N ILE A 287 3.85 -16.98 -22.62
CA ILE A 287 4.48 -17.80 -23.67
C ILE A 287 3.46 -18.40 -24.66
N ASN A 288 2.17 -18.31 -24.36
CA ASN A 288 1.07 -18.70 -25.22
C ASN A 288 0.37 -17.49 -25.87
N THR A 289 1.01 -16.32 -25.88
CA THR A 289 0.47 -15.12 -26.53
C THR A 289 0.13 -15.41 -27.99
N THR A 290 -1.06 -15.00 -28.43
CA THR A 290 -1.50 -15.15 -29.81
C THR A 290 -1.58 -13.79 -30.50
N TRP A 291 -1.59 -13.78 -31.83
CA TRP A 291 -1.75 -12.53 -32.58
C TRP A 291 -3.20 -12.04 -32.61
N PHE A 292 -4.16 -12.96 -32.43
CA PHE A 292 -5.60 -12.66 -32.42
C PHE A 292 -6.30 -13.51 -31.34
N ALA A 293 -7.30 -12.92 -30.66
CA ALA A 293 -7.91 -13.46 -29.44
C ALA A 293 -8.56 -14.84 -29.58
N ASP A 294 -9.11 -15.15 -30.76
CA ASP A 294 -9.82 -16.40 -31.04
C ASP A 294 -9.08 -17.31 -32.04
N SER A 295 -7.74 -17.26 -32.04
CA SER A 295 -6.93 -18.10 -32.92
C SER A 295 -5.64 -18.57 -32.24
N ASP A 296 -5.15 -19.76 -32.59
CA ASP A 296 -3.78 -20.19 -32.26
C ASP A 296 -2.71 -19.61 -33.23
N THR A 297 -3.09 -18.65 -34.08
CA THR A 297 -2.18 -18.02 -35.04
C THR A 297 -1.06 -17.33 -34.30
N GLY A 298 0.18 -17.70 -34.63
CA GLY A 298 1.37 -17.08 -34.05
C GLY A 298 1.55 -17.35 -32.56
N LYS A 299 0.88 -18.38 -32.01
CA LYS A 299 0.96 -18.71 -30.59
C LYS A 299 2.40 -18.88 -30.11
N GLY A 300 2.76 -18.10 -29.11
CA GLY A 300 4.10 -18.08 -28.53
C GLY A 300 5.17 -17.54 -29.46
N GLN A 301 4.79 -16.82 -30.52
CA GLN A 301 5.69 -16.21 -31.48
C GLN A 301 5.44 -14.71 -31.55
N TRP A 302 6.51 -13.94 -31.69
CA TRP A 302 6.42 -12.53 -32.05
C TRP A 302 5.71 -12.36 -33.41
N PRO A 303 4.82 -11.37 -33.57
CA PRO A 303 4.14 -11.10 -34.83
C PRO A 303 5.12 -10.72 -35.94
N ASN A 304 4.85 -11.21 -37.15
CA ASN A 304 5.58 -10.78 -38.34
C ASN A 304 5.01 -9.43 -38.81
N ALA A 305 5.39 -8.37 -38.09
CA ALA A 305 4.96 -7.00 -38.32
C ALA A 305 6.16 -6.11 -38.64
N SER A 306 5.94 -5.00 -39.35
CA SER A 306 7.00 -4.07 -39.77
C SER A 306 7.78 -3.44 -38.61
N ASN A 307 7.21 -3.48 -37.40
CA ASN A 307 7.78 -2.96 -36.16
C ASN A 307 8.47 -4.02 -35.28
N ILE A 308 8.67 -5.25 -35.79
CA ILE A 308 9.43 -6.34 -35.14
C ILE A 308 10.61 -6.77 -36.04
N LEU A 309 11.86 -6.45 -35.68
CA LEU A 309 13.05 -6.73 -36.53
C LEU A 309 13.30 -8.21 -36.73
N GLN A 310 13.12 -9.00 -35.67
CA GLN A 310 13.30 -10.44 -35.71
C GLN A 310 12.14 -11.09 -34.98
N GLY A 311 11.33 -11.83 -35.73
CA GLY A 311 10.30 -12.69 -35.15
C GLY A 311 10.91 -13.90 -34.42
N GLY A 312 10.05 -14.86 -34.11
CA GLY A 312 10.43 -16.12 -33.47
C GLY A 312 9.81 -16.28 -32.09
N THR A 313 10.27 -17.30 -31.37
CA THR A 313 9.66 -17.72 -30.12
C THR A 313 9.79 -16.66 -29.04
N ILE A 314 8.69 -16.38 -28.35
CA ILE A 314 8.66 -15.55 -27.15
C ILE A 314 9.33 -16.35 -26.02
N ASN A 315 10.44 -15.82 -25.51
CA ASN A 315 11.10 -16.41 -24.36
C ASN A 315 10.24 -16.23 -23.10
N LYS A 316 10.31 -17.20 -22.18
CA LYS A 316 9.71 -17.02 -20.85
C LYS A 316 10.28 -15.75 -20.22
N PRO A 317 9.45 -14.80 -19.76
CA PRO A 317 9.97 -13.59 -19.16
C PRO A 317 10.77 -13.88 -17.88
N LEU A 318 11.83 -13.10 -17.68
CA LEU A 318 12.64 -13.18 -16.47
C LEU A 318 11.96 -12.49 -15.28
N ALA A 319 11.24 -11.39 -15.52
CA ALA A 319 10.58 -10.61 -14.47
C ALA A 319 9.47 -9.72 -15.03
N LEU A 320 8.67 -9.19 -14.10
CA LEU A 320 7.75 -8.06 -14.27
C LEU A 320 8.38 -6.80 -13.65
N ILE A 321 8.42 -5.71 -14.39
CA ILE A 321 8.65 -4.35 -13.84
C ILE A 321 7.28 -3.70 -13.68
N MET A 322 6.99 -3.17 -12.50
CA MET A 322 5.73 -2.47 -12.21
C MET A 322 6.01 -1.00 -11.93
N ASN A 323 5.65 -0.08 -12.82
CA ASN A 323 6.09 1.32 -12.79
C ASN A 323 5.24 2.26 -11.92
N GLY A 324 4.69 1.76 -10.83
CA GLY A 324 3.97 2.57 -9.85
C GLY A 324 2.45 2.48 -9.94
N ASP A 325 1.81 3.24 -9.08
CA ASP A 325 0.38 3.18 -8.75
C ASP A 325 -0.08 1.75 -8.50
N LEU A 326 0.57 1.14 -7.52
CA LEU A 326 0.29 -0.23 -7.10
C LEU A 326 -1.09 -0.34 -6.43
N THR A 327 -1.44 0.71 -5.69
CA THR A 327 -2.71 0.85 -4.96
C THR A 327 -3.32 2.23 -5.19
N SER A 328 -4.62 2.41 -4.92
CA SER A 328 -5.26 3.72 -5.05
C SER A 328 -4.86 4.70 -3.95
N PHE A 329 -4.68 4.21 -2.71
CA PHE A 329 -4.38 5.04 -1.53
C PHE A 329 -3.38 4.40 -0.55
N TRP A 330 -2.89 3.20 -0.82
CA TRP A 330 -2.03 2.42 0.10
C TRP A 330 -2.67 2.17 1.49
N HIS A 331 -3.99 2.10 1.58
CA HIS A 331 -4.59 1.59 2.81
C HIS A 331 -4.19 0.13 3.03
N ALA A 332 -4.11 -0.33 4.29
CA ALA A 332 -3.65 -1.69 4.60
C ALA A 332 -4.36 -2.77 3.77
N LYS A 333 -5.70 -2.72 3.70
CA LYS A 333 -6.51 -3.65 2.89
C LYS A 333 -6.19 -3.63 1.39
N GLU A 334 -5.82 -2.47 0.84
CA GLU A 334 -5.48 -2.28 -0.58
C GLU A 334 -4.11 -2.83 -0.88
N ALA A 335 -3.12 -2.53 -0.02
CA ALA A 335 -1.80 -3.11 -0.08
C ALA A 335 -1.88 -4.64 0.05
N GLU A 336 -2.66 -5.18 0.99
CA GLU A 336 -2.85 -6.63 1.10
C GLU A 336 -3.49 -7.24 -0.16
N LEU A 337 -4.42 -6.54 -0.82
CA LEU A 337 -5.02 -7.02 -2.08
C LEU A 337 -4.01 -7.00 -3.25
N TYR A 338 -3.22 -5.94 -3.39
CA TYR A 338 -2.12 -5.87 -4.36
C TYR A 338 -1.15 -7.03 -4.16
N ARG A 339 -0.70 -7.24 -2.92
CA ARG A 339 0.27 -8.30 -2.57
C ARG A 339 -0.29 -9.69 -2.83
N GLN A 340 -1.58 -9.92 -2.59
CA GLN A 340 -2.23 -11.19 -2.95
C GLN A 340 -2.08 -11.53 -4.44
N TYR A 341 -2.20 -10.55 -5.35
CA TYR A 341 -2.07 -10.78 -6.78
C TYR A 341 -0.62 -10.84 -7.26
N TYR A 342 0.26 -9.98 -6.73
CA TYR A 342 1.60 -9.78 -7.31
C TYR A 342 2.75 -10.41 -6.52
N GLU A 343 2.51 -10.94 -5.32
CA GLU A 343 3.49 -11.72 -4.54
C GLU A 343 3.12 -13.22 -4.53
N THR A 344 4.09 -14.11 -4.77
CA THR A 344 3.84 -15.55 -5.04
C THR A 344 3.18 -16.31 -3.89
N ASP A 345 3.56 -16.04 -2.64
CA ASP A 345 3.16 -16.81 -1.45
C ASP A 345 2.57 -15.90 -0.35
N TYR A 346 1.99 -14.77 -0.74
CA TYR A 346 1.47 -13.82 0.22
C TYR A 346 0.16 -14.32 0.86
N SER A 347 0.20 -14.52 2.18
CA SER A 347 -0.98 -14.79 2.99
C SER A 347 -1.42 -13.50 3.70
N PRO A 348 -2.60 -12.94 3.40
CA PRO A 348 -3.11 -11.78 4.12
C PRO A 348 -3.36 -12.14 5.58
N SER A 349 -3.04 -11.22 6.50
CA SER A 349 -3.18 -11.43 7.94
C SER A 349 -4.24 -10.55 8.59
N GLY A 350 -4.77 -9.56 7.84
CA GLY A 350 -5.75 -8.60 8.33
C GLY A 350 -6.75 -8.08 7.30
N ALA A 351 -6.65 -8.47 6.02
CA ALA A 351 -7.59 -8.06 4.99
C ALA A 351 -9.03 -8.49 5.32
N PRO A 352 -10.00 -7.56 5.30
CA PRO A 352 -11.40 -7.93 5.40
C PRO A 352 -11.82 -8.80 4.21
N ASP A 353 -12.90 -9.57 4.36
CA ASP A 353 -13.28 -10.62 3.40
C ASP A 353 -13.53 -10.08 1.98
N ASP A 354 -14.02 -8.85 1.89
CA ASP A 354 -14.23 -8.10 0.66
C ASP A 354 -12.93 -7.65 -0.02
N TYR A 355 -11.77 -7.71 0.62
CA TYR A 355 -10.44 -7.44 0.05
C TYR A 355 -9.59 -8.72 -0.13
N LYS A 356 -10.22 -9.89 -0.15
CA LYS A 356 -9.59 -11.13 -0.59
C LYS A 356 -9.76 -11.33 -2.09
N LYS A 357 -8.69 -11.69 -2.80
CA LYS A 357 -8.82 -12.09 -4.22
C LYS A 357 -9.61 -13.40 -4.34
N PRO A 358 -10.35 -13.63 -5.44
CA PRO A 358 -10.98 -14.92 -5.70
C PRO A 358 -9.95 -16.06 -5.62
N SER A 359 -10.32 -17.17 -4.98
CA SER A 359 -9.42 -18.33 -4.83
C SER A 359 -9.04 -18.98 -6.17
N SER A 360 -9.85 -18.78 -7.21
CA SER A 360 -9.58 -19.20 -8.59
C SER A 360 -8.52 -18.37 -9.29
N ASP A 361 -8.20 -17.17 -8.79
CA ASP A 361 -7.21 -16.30 -9.42
C ASP A 361 -5.82 -16.66 -8.92
N PRO A 362 -4.84 -16.89 -9.82
CA PRO A 362 -3.47 -17.15 -9.43
C PRO A 362 -2.78 -15.87 -8.94
N SER A 363 -1.74 -16.03 -8.13
CA SER A 363 -0.75 -14.98 -7.89
C SER A 363 0.30 -14.98 -9.02
N LEU A 364 1.00 -13.87 -9.21
CA LEU A 364 2.08 -13.75 -10.20
C LEU A 364 3.16 -14.81 -9.93
N GLN A 365 3.62 -15.49 -10.99
CA GLN A 365 4.63 -16.56 -10.94
C GLN A 365 5.98 -16.12 -11.51
N LEU A 366 6.22 -14.80 -11.50
CA LEU A 366 7.43 -14.16 -12.01
C LEU A 366 8.06 -13.31 -10.90
N PRO A 367 9.39 -13.11 -10.95
CA PRO A 367 10.02 -12.04 -10.21
C PRO A 367 9.38 -10.69 -10.50
N ILE A 368 9.36 -9.80 -9.51
CA ILE A 368 8.79 -8.46 -9.65
C ILE A 368 9.79 -7.39 -9.22
N PHE A 369 9.83 -6.26 -9.94
CA PHE A 369 10.56 -5.04 -9.61
C PHE A 369 9.58 -3.86 -9.56
N PRO A 370 8.98 -3.57 -8.38
CA PRO A 370 7.96 -2.53 -8.25
C PRO A 370 8.56 -1.14 -8.00
N GLY A 371 7.99 -0.14 -8.65
CA GLY A 371 8.08 1.29 -8.38
C GLY A 371 6.85 1.78 -7.63
N LEU A 372 6.90 3.03 -7.17
CA LEU A 372 5.74 3.72 -6.57
C LEU A 372 5.32 4.83 -7.51
N GLY A 373 4.02 5.10 -7.61
CA GLY A 373 3.47 6.21 -8.38
C GLY A 373 2.78 7.25 -7.51
N ASN A 374 2.16 8.27 -8.10
CA ASN A 374 1.56 9.34 -7.33
C ASN A 374 0.43 8.86 -6.39
N HIS A 375 -0.33 7.81 -6.74
CA HIS A 375 -1.36 7.23 -5.88
C HIS A 375 -0.83 6.39 -4.73
N ASP A 376 0.44 5.98 -4.73
CA ASP A 376 1.00 5.21 -3.62
C ASP A 376 1.43 6.11 -2.45
N TYR A 377 1.88 7.34 -2.76
CA TYR A 377 2.50 8.21 -1.76
C TYR A 377 2.24 9.71 -1.94
N GLN A 378 2.39 10.28 -3.15
CA GLN A 378 2.20 11.73 -3.37
C GLN A 378 0.79 12.21 -3.04
N ASN A 379 -0.22 11.54 -3.57
CA ASN A 379 -1.63 11.91 -3.37
C ASN A 379 -2.10 11.62 -1.93
N ASN A 380 -1.42 10.73 -1.23
CA ASN A 380 -1.75 10.36 0.16
C ASN A 380 -1.01 11.21 1.20
N LEU A 381 -0.26 12.23 0.79
CA LEU A 381 0.36 13.17 1.71
C LEU A 381 -0.72 13.96 2.44
N ASN A 382 -0.71 13.84 3.76
CA ASN A 382 -1.67 14.45 4.68
C ASN A 382 -3.13 14.08 4.42
N ASP A 383 -3.42 13.06 3.61
CA ASP A 383 -4.78 12.70 3.17
C ASP A 383 -5.19 11.28 3.59
N CYS A 384 -4.31 10.56 4.30
CA CYS A 384 -4.63 9.24 4.81
C CYS A 384 -5.11 9.31 6.27
N TYR A 385 -6.37 9.73 6.44
CA TYR A 385 -7.03 9.82 7.75
C TYR A 385 -7.69 8.50 8.15
N GLY A 386 -7.49 8.09 9.40
CA GLY A 386 -8.06 6.87 9.99
C GLY A 386 -7.96 6.90 11.52
N ASN A 387 -7.87 5.75 12.18
CA ASN A 387 -7.70 5.65 13.63
C ASN A 387 -6.28 6.06 14.12
N THR A 388 -5.44 6.61 13.25
CA THR A 388 -4.05 7.00 13.54
C THR A 388 -3.91 8.52 13.58
N LEU A 389 -3.10 9.03 14.52
CA LEU A 389 -2.78 10.47 14.63
C LEU A 389 -1.85 11.01 13.52
N ASN A 390 -1.39 10.15 12.60
CA ASN A 390 -0.49 10.53 11.51
C ASN A 390 -1.20 10.38 10.16
N SER A 391 -1.57 11.51 9.54
CA SER A 391 -2.23 11.59 8.23
C SER A 391 -1.37 11.14 7.05
N ASN A 392 -0.08 10.88 7.26
CA ASN A 392 0.85 10.39 6.24
C ASN A 392 1.10 8.88 6.32
N HIS A 393 0.34 8.11 7.11
CA HIS A 393 0.69 6.71 7.38
C HIS A 393 0.57 5.80 6.15
N CYS A 394 -0.34 6.06 5.20
CA CYS A 394 -0.39 5.33 3.92
C CYS A 394 0.89 5.53 3.11
N ALA A 395 1.22 6.80 2.80
CA ALA A 395 2.44 7.15 2.07
C ALA A 395 3.71 6.61 2.75
N LYS A 396 3.81 6.72 4.08
CA LYS A 396 4.94 6.12 4.83
C LYS A 396 4.98 4.59 4.72
N SER A 397 3.82 3.94 4.65
CA SER A 397 3.75 2.48 4.48
C SER A 397 4.20 2.05 3.08
N ALA A 398 3.91 2.85 2.04
CA ALA A 398 4.43 2.64 0.68
C ALA A 398 5.95 2.78 0.63
N VAL A 399 6.48 3.85 1.23
CA VAL A 399 7.92 4.08 1.38
C VAL A 399 8.59 2.92 2.12
N ASN A 400 8.01 2.49 3.24
CA ASN A 400 8.54 1.38 4.03
C ASN A 400 8.47 0.05 3.28
N TYR A 401 7.46 -0.17 2.44
CA TYR A 401 7.36 -1.38 1.62
C TYR A 401 8.56 -1.51 0.68
N ILE A 402 8.99 -0.44 -0.01
CA ILE A 402 10.18 -0.50 -0.88
C ILE A 402 11.44 -0.73 -0.05
N LYS A 403 11.60 -0.02 1.08
CA LYS A 403 12.75 -0.22 1.98
C LYS A 403 12.83 -1.66 2.49
N ASP A 404 11.70 -2.22 2.90
CA ASP A 404 11.58 -3.60 3.36
C ASP A 404 11.78 -4.62 2.22
N MET A 405 11.34 -4.30 1.02
CA MET A 405 11.56 -5.16 -0.14
C MET A 405 13.06 -5.26 -0.44
N VAL A 406 13.75 -4.11 -0.55
CA VAL A 406 15.15 -4.05 -0.97
C VAL A 406 16.10 -4.48 0.15
N TYR A 407 15.98 -3.90 1.35
CA TYR A 407 16.89 -4.21 2.46
C TYR A 407 16.52 -5.48 3.20
N CYS A 408 15.23 -5.82 3.26
CA CYS A 408 14.73 -6.81 4.20
C CYS A 408 14.27 -8.12 3.57
N ASP A 409 14.27 -8.21 2.24
CA ASP A 409 13.87 -9.42 1.51
C ASP A 409 12.48 -9.93 1.95
N LYS A 410 11.54 -9.00 2.19
CA LYS A 410 10.17 -9.31 2.67
C LYS A 410 9.17 -9.62 1.56
N VAL A 411 9.57 -9.48 0.30
CA VAL A 411 8.75 -9.75 -0.88
C VAL A 411 9.24 -11.04 -1.55
N ASP A 412 8.39 -12.05 -1.59
CA ASP A 412 8.77 -13.42 -1.91
C ASP A 412 9.36 -13.58 -3.30
N ASN A 413 8.81 -12.90 -4.29
CA ASN A 413 9.28 -12.92 -5.67
C ASN A 413 10.10 -11.66 -6.03
N PHE A 414 10.60 -10.91 -5.06
CA PHE A 414 11.65 -9.90 -5.32
C PHE A 414 13.03 -10.55 -5.14
N ILE A 415 13.94 -10.34 -6.09
CA ILE A 415 15.30 -10.91 -6.02
C ILE A 415 16.27 -9.83 -5.54
N ASN A 416 16.31 -9.61 -4.23
CA ASN A 416 17.09 -8.52 -3.64
C ASN A 416 18.59 -8.60 -3.94
N THR A 417 19.16 -9.78 -4.15
CA THR A 417 20.58 -9.93 -4.48
C THR A 417 20.94 -9.48 -5.88
N LEU A 418 19.97 -9.17 -6.76
CA LEU A 418 20.24 -8.53 -8.05
C LEU A 418 20.40 -7.01 -7.94
N VAL A 419 19.91 -6.41 -6.85
CA VAL A 419 20.02 -4.96 -6.64
C VAL A 419 21.50 -4.60 -6.48
N SER A 420 22.02 -3.82 -7.43
CA SER A 420 23.41 -3.36 -7.43
C SER A 420 23.56 -2.08 -6.59
N ARG A 421 22.57 -1.18 -6.64
CA ARG A 421 22.54 0.05 -5.85
C ARG A 421 21.12 0.39 -5.41
N PHE A 422 21.02 1.02 -4.24
CA PHE A 422 19.77 1.54 -3.69
C PHE A 422 20.04 2.80 -2.87
N ASP A 423 19.18 3.80 -3.04
CA ASP A 423 19.16 5.00 -2.22
C ASP A 423 17.97 5.03 -1.27
N ASN A 424 18.26 5.09 0.03
CA ASN A 424 17.22 5.10 1.07
C ASN A 424 16.40 6.40 1.11
N LYS A 425 16.91 7.49 0.51
CA LYS A 425 16.25 8.79 0.52
C LYS A 425 15.31 8.99 -0.66
N SER A 426 15.69 8.61 -1.86
CA SER A 426 14.80 8.65 -3.03
C SER A 426 14.04 7.33 -3.27
N LEU A 427 14.44 6.26 -2.59
CA LEU A 427 14.04 4.86 -2.84
C LEU A 427 14.55 4.25 -4.14
N ALA A 428 15.17 5.05 -5.01
CA ALA A 428 15.61 4.57 -6.30
C ALA A 428 16.58 3.39 -6.16
N TYR A 429 16.43 2.39 -7.03
CA TYR A 429 17.34 1.25 -7.10
C TYR A 429 17.65 0.88 -8.53
N SER A 430 18.78 0.21 -8.70
CA SER A 430 19.23 -0.32 -9.97
C SER A 430 19.67 -1.78 -9.87
N TRP A 431 19.61 -2.47 -11.00
CA TRP A 431 20.05 -3.87 -11.14
C TRP A 431 20.51 -4.14 -12.58
N ASP A 432 21.23 -5.23 -12.75
CA ASP A 432 21.77 -5.63 -14.05
C ASP A 432 21.11 -6.90 -14.59
N ILE A 433 20.94 -6.95 -15.91
CA ILE A 433 20.61 -8.17 -16.66
C ILE A 433 21.56 -8.25 -17.85
N GLY A 434 22.55 -9.15 -17.79
CA GLY A 434 23.64 -9.20 -18.77
C GLY A 434 24.32 -7.84 -18.99
N ASN A 435 24.25 -7.35 -20.23
CA ASN A 435 24.84 -6.06 -20.64
C ASN A 435 23.92 -4.84 -20.40
N PHE A 436 22.75 -5.06 -19.79
CA PHE A 436 21.79 -4.00 -19.50
C PHE A 436 21.81 -3.62 -18.03
N HIS A 437 21.66 -2.34 -17.78
CA HIS A 437 21.51 -1.72 -16.47
C HIS A 437 20.13 -1.08 -16.39
N PHE A 438 19.33 -1.51 -15.42
CA PHE A 438 17.96 -1.04 -15.23
C PHE A 438 17.90 -0.15 -13.99
N VAL A 439 17.18 0.96 -14.09
CA VAL A 439 16.97 1.91 -12.99
C VAL A 439 15.47 2.06 -12.74
N GLN A 440 15.05 1.97 -11.49
CA GLN A 440 13.68 2.27 -11.05
C GLN A 440 13.69 3.57 -10.22
N LEU A 441 12.98 4.58 -10.72
CA LEU A 441 12.96 5.95 -10.18
C LEU A 441 11.65 6.29 -9.45
N HIS A 442 10.76 5.32 -9.27
CA HIS A 442 9.45 5.51 -8.64
C HIS A 442 8.63 6.57 -9.39
N ASN A 443 8.05 7.57 -8.70
CA ASN A 443 7.11 8.49 -9.34
C ASN A 443 7.80 9.28 -10.45
N TYR A 444 8.76 10.12 -10.07
CA TYR A 444 9.67 10.80 -10.98
C TYR A 444 10.91 11.28 -10.21
N PRO A 445 12.09 11.40 -10.86
CA PRO A 445 13.37 11.55 -10.15
C PRO A 445 13.53 12.86 -9.37
N THR A 446 12.76 13.91 -9.68
CA THR A 446 12.79 15.19 -8.94
C THR A 446 11.77 15.26 -7.80
N TYR A 447 10.98 14.20 -7.58
CA TYR A 447 9.97 14.17 -6.53
C TYR A 447 10.63 14.26 -5.14
N THR A 448 10.06 15.10 -4.27
CA THR A 448 10.49 15.25 -2.87
C THR A 448 9.27 15.35 -1.96
N ALA A 449 9.38 14.77 -0.76
CA ALA A 449 8.34 14.85 0.25
C ALA A 449 8.93 14.68 1.65
N LYS A 450 9.13 15.81 2.34
CA LYS A 450 9.80 15.85 3.65
C LYS A 450 9.00 15.13 4.74
N GLU A 451 7.69 15.11 4.63
CA GLU A 451 6.73 14.49 5.57
C GLU A 451 6.93 12.98 5.71
N ILE A 452 7.46 12.36 4.66
CA ILE A 452 7.71 10.92 4.54
C ILE A 452 9.19 10.59 4.28
N ASP A 453 10.07 11.58 4.47
CA ASP A 453 11.53 11.46 4.31
C ASP A 453 11.98 11.03 2.91
N ILE A 454 11.36 11.62 1.88
CA ILE A 454 11.73 11.42 0.47
C ILE A 454 12.46 12.64 -0.09
N GLU A 455 13.62 12.38 -0.71
CA GLU A 455 14.47 13.35 -1.40
C GLU A 455 14.60 13.02 -2.89
N SER A 456 15.16 13.95 -3.66
CA SER A 456 15.33 13.83 -5.10
C SER A 456 16.32 12.71 -5.44
N ALA A 457 16.00 11.92 -6.46
CA ALA A 457 16.86 10.87 -6.98
C ALA A 457 17.96 11.40 -7.92
N ILE A 458 17.95 12.69 -8.30
CA ILE A 458 18.81 13.23 -9.37
C ILE A 458 20.31 13.00 -9.12
N GLU A 459 20.81 13.36 -7.94
CA GLU A 459 22.23 13.18 -7.61
C GLU A 459 22.63 11.70 -7.56
N TRP A 460 21.74 10.86 -7.02
CA TRP A 460 21.97 9.42 -7.00
C TRP A 460 21.97 8.83 -8.41
N LEU A 461 21.02 9.24 -9.26
CA LEU A 461 20.88 8.80 -10.64
C LEU A 461 22.14 9.14 -11.44
N GLU A 462 22.65 10.37 -11.34
CA GLU A 462 23.89 10.77 -12.04
C GLU A 462 25.05 9.83 -11.67
N ASN A 463 25.23 9.54 -10.37
CA ASN A 463 26.30 8.64 -9.89
C ASN A 463 26.12 7.17 -10.32
N ASP A 464 24.88 6.70 -10.35
CA ASP A 464 24.51 5.36 -10.82
C ASP A 464 24.82 5.21 -12.32
N LEU A 465 24.38 6.19 -13.14
CA LEU A 465 24.59 6.18 -14.58
C LEU A 465 26.06 6.35 -14.99
N ILE A 466 26.85 7.15 -14.25
CA ILE A 466 28.31 7.22 -14.43
C ILE A 466 28.94 5.83 -14.28
N SER A 467 28.51 5.09 -13.25
CA SER A 467 29.06 3.75 -12.97
C SER A 467 28.65 2.76 -14.07
N ALA A 468 27.37 2.73 -14.45
CA ALA A 468 26.88 1.88 -15.53
C ALA A 468 27.56 2.19 -16.88
N THR A 469 27.85 3.47 -17.15
CA THR A 469 28.55 3.91 -18.36
C THR A 469 30.01 3.47 -18.36
N ALA A 470 30.70 3.56 -17.22
CA ALA A 470 32.06 3.07 -17.09
C ALA A 470 32.16 1.55 -17.34
N ASP A 471 31.11 0.81 -16.97
CA ASP A 471 30.98 -0.63 -17.21
C ASP A 471 30.47 -0.97 -18.63
N GLY A 472 30.24 0.04 -19.49
CA GLY A 472 29.82 -0.15 -20.89
C GLY A 472 28.38 -0.66 -21.03
N LYS A 473 27.53 -0.45 -20.02
CA LYS A 473 26.15 -0.96 -20.00
C LYS A 473 25.23 -0.15 -20.89
N LYS A 474 24.16 -0.81 -21.37
CA LYS A 474 22.99 -0.16 -21.96
C LYS A 474 21.97 0.12 -20.86
N ILE A 475 21.50 1.34 -20.78
CA ILE A 475 20.69 1.78 -19.64
C ILE A 475 19.22 1.85 -20.01
N VAL A 476 18.36 1.28 -19.16
CA VAL A 476 16.90 1.36 -19.25
C VAL A 476 16.37 2.10 -18.03
N LEU A 477 15.62 3.18 -18.25
CA LEU A 477 15.03 3.97 -17.20
C LEU A 477 13.56 3.58 -16.99
N ASN A 478 13.15 3.45 -15.74
CA ASN A 478 11.77 3.17 -15.35
C ASN A 478 11.30 4.20 -14.34
N MET A 479 10.10 4.75 -14.53
CA MET A 479 9.46 5.70 -13.62
C MET A 479 7.95 5.66 -13.80
N HIS A 480 7.17 6.38 -13.00
CA HIS A 480 5.73 6.45 -13.14
C HIS A 480 5.32 7.60 -14.06
N ASP A 481 5.75 8.82 -13.77
CA ASP A 481 5.31 10.04 -14.47
C ASP A 481 6.50 10.71 -15.17
N TYR A 482 6.73 10.33 -16.42
CA TYR A 482 7.74 10.99 -17.27
C TYR A 482 7.34 12.42 -17.65
N ASP A 483 6.04 12.71 -17.79
CA ASP A 483 5.56 14.04 -18.19
C ASP A 483 5.97 15.10 -17.15
N ALA A 484 6.05 14.72 -15.86
CA ALA A 484 6.54 15.57 -14.78
C ALA A 484 8.02 16.01 -14.92
N VAL A 485 8.83 15.29 -15.69
CA VAL A 485 10.28 15.52 -15.83
C VAL A 485 10.78 15.67 -17.25
N ALA A 486 9.92 15.56 -18.26
CA ALA A 486 10.30 15.59 -19.67
C ALA A 486 11.14 16.82 -20.04
N ASP A 487 10.76 18.02 -19.56
CA ASP A 487 11.46 19.28 -19.81
C ASP A 487 12.35 19.74 -18.64
N ASN A 488 12.59 18.90 -17.64
CA ASN A 488 13.36 19.27 -16.45
C ASN A 488 14.88 19.24 -16.73
N THR A 489 15.55 20.38 -16.57
CA THR A 489 16.99 20.52 -16.84
C THR A 489 17.87 19.60 -16.00
N ASP A 490 17.54 19.37 -14.74
CA ASP A 490 18.36 18.53 -13.85
C ASP A 490 18.30 17.06 -14.28
N PHE A 491 17.11 16.58 -14.63
CA PHE A 491 16.95 15.25 -15.22
C PHE A 491 17.67 15.12 -16.57
N GLN A 492 17.51 16.10 -17.46
CA GLN A 492 18.18 16.12 -18.76
C GLN A 492 19.71 16.13 -18.62
N ASN A 493 20.25 16.82 -17.61
CA ASN A 493 21.67 16.80 -17.31
C ASN A 493 22.11 15.44 -16.74
N ALA A 494 21.32 14.85 -15.84
CA ALA A 494 21.65 13.57 -15.22
C ALA A 494 21.72 12.42 -16.23
N ILE A 495 20.90 12.43 -17.30
CA ILE A 495 20.91 11.37 -18.33
C ILE A 495 21.90 11.65 -19.48
N LYS A 496 22.47 12.86 -19.54
CA LYS A 496 23.34 13.29 -20.62
C LYS A 496 24.69 12.59 -20.54
N GLY A 497 25.20 12.13 -21.68
CA GLY A 497 26.48 11.44 -21.77
C GLY A 497 26.38 9.93 -21.57
N HIS A 498 25.19 9.41 -21.25
CA HIS A 498 24.98 8.00 -20.92
C HIS A 498 24.29 7.26 -22.07
N ASN A 499 24.50 5.95 -22.17
CA ASN A 499 23.92 5.09 -23.21
C ASN A 499 22.52 4.62 -22.81
N ILE A 500 21.56 5.56 -22.77
CA ILE A 500 20.16 5.26 -22.50
C ILE A 500 19.52 4.68 -23.75
N VAL A 501 18.89 3.52 -23.63
CA VAL A 501 18.33 2.81 -24.79
C VAL A 501 16.81 2.70 -24.78
N ALA A 502 16.18 2.92 -23.62
CA ALA A 502 14.72 2.97 -23.49
C ALA A 502 14.30 3.64 -22.18
N LEU A 503 13.11 4.22 -22.18
CA LEU A 503 12.41 4.67 -20.98
C LEU A 503 11.00 4.08 -20.94
N PHE A 504 10.59 3.59 -19.78
CA PHE A 504 9.22 3.10 -19.54
C PHE A 504 8.56 3.91 -18.42
N ALA A 505 7.35 4.39 -18.70
CA ALA A 505 6.54 5.19 -17.79
C ALA A 505 5.12 4.62 -17.59
N GLY A 506 4.44 5.01 -16.51
CA GLY A 506 3.05 4.69 -16.17
C GLY A 506 2.14 5.92 -16.33
N HIS A 507 1.26 6.13 -15.34
CA HIS A 507 0.48 7.35 -15.07
C HIS A 507 -0.62 7.70 -16.09
N LYS A 508 -0.46 7.37 -17.38
CA LYS A 508 -1.46 7.60 -18.43
C LYS A 508 -2.23 6.33 -18.76
N HIS A 509 -3.44 6.21 -18.20
CA HIS A 509 -4.24 4.98 -18.29
C HIS A 509 -4.75 4.65 -19.69
N GLU A 510 -5.10 5.67 -20.49
CA GLU A 510 -5.62 5.47 -21.85
C GLU A 510 -4.51 5.24 -22.90
N LYS A 511 -3.23 5.23 -22.50
CA LYS A 511 -2.10 5.15 -23.43
C LYS A 511 -1.15 4.02 -23.04
N THR A 512 -0.95 3.09 -23.97
CA THR A 512 0.03 2.00 -23.81
C THR A 512 0.86 1.87 -25.08
N GLY A 513 2.13 1.49 -24.95
CA GLY A 513 3.03 1.28 -26.08
C GLY A 513 3.93 2.47 -26.34
N TRP A 514 4.38 2.65 -27.59
CA TRP A 514 5.31 3.70 -27.96
C TRP A 514 4.62 5.06 -28.06
N LEU A 515 5.24 6.09 -27.48
CA LEU A 515 4.68 7.45 -27.50
C LEU A 515 5.61 8.49 -28.14
N GLY A 516 6.89 8.17 -28.31
CA GLY A 516 7.85 9.05 -28.96
C GLY A 516 9.28 8.71 -28.61
N ASN A 517 10.18 9.66 -28.88
CA ASN A 517 11.59 9.54 -28.52
C ASN A 517 12.05 10.71 -27.66
N VAL A 518 12.98 10.42 -26.77
CA VAL A 518 13.68 11.39 -25.93
C VAL A 518 15.02 11.70 -26.58
N ARG A 519 15.34 12.98 -26.73
CA ARG A 519 16.63 13.44 -27.25
C ARG A 519 17.69 13.32 -26.17
N ASN A 520 18.85 12.78 -26.54
CA ASN A 520 19.99 12.71 -25.65
C ASN A 520 21.31 12.93 -26.39
N THR A 521 22.39 13.01 -25.64
CA THR A 521 23.76 13.09 -26.14
C THR A 521 24.58 11.98 -25.50
N ASP A 522 25.43 11.30 -26.25
CA ASP A 522 26.32 10.26 -25.72
C ASP A 522 27.60 10.85 -25.09
N ALA A 523 28.45 9.99 -24.52
CA ALA A 523 29.71 10.38 -23.89
C ALA A 523 30.69 11.12 -24.83
N ALA A 524 30.54 10.93 -26.15
CA ALA A 524 31.34 11.59 -27.18
C ALA A 524 30.72 12.93 -27.67
N GLY A 525 29.59 13.36 -27.11
CA GLY A 525 28.90 14.57 -27.52
C GLY A 525 28.01 14.42 -28.76
N ARG A 526 27.78 13.18 -29.24
CA ARG A 526 26.93 12.91 -30.40
C ARG A 526 25.47 12.86 -29.97
N ARG A 527 24.60 13.52 -30.73
CA ARG A 527 23.16 13.52 -30.48
C ARG A 527 22.54 12.22 -30.99
N TYR A 528 21.64 11.65 -30.20
CA TYR A 528 20.82 10.52 -30.57
C TYR A 528 19.44 10.62 -29.90
N GLU A 529 18.53 9.74 -30.27
CA GLU A 529 17.20 9.65 -29.67
C GLU A 529 16.97 8.22 -29.20
N PHE A 530 16.32 8.06 -28.04
CA PHE A 530 15.90 6.75 -27.52
C PHE A 530 14.39 6.75 -27.27
N PRO A 531 13.71 5.60 -27.43
CA PRO A 531 12.26 5.52 -27.30
C PRO A 531 11.78 5.65 -25.86
N TYR A 532 10.59 6.24 -25.69
CA TYR A 532 9.83 6.16 -24.45
C TYR A 532 8.45 5.51 -24.66
N PHE A 533 8.04 4.71 -23.70
CA PHE A 533 6.81 3.92 -23.75
C PHE A 533 5.95 4.13 -22.52
N PHE A 534 4.63 4.07 -22.68
CA PHE A 534 3.70 3.97 -21.56
C PHE A 534 3.24 2.54 -21.31
N SER A 535 3.08 2.24 -20.02
CA SER A 535 2.70 0.94 -19.46
C SER A 535 1.56 1.04 -18.44
N GLY A 536 0.99 2.24 -18.26
CA GLY A 536 0.08 2.58 -17.16
C GLY A 536 -1.38 2.19 -17.33
N SER A 537 -1.66 1.09 -17.99
CA SER A 537 -3.00 0.76 -18.51
C SER A 537 -3.51 -0.58 -17.99
N SER A 538 -3.12 -0.99 -16.78
CA SER A 538 -3.54 -2.26 -16.17
C SER A 538 -5.06 -2.31 -15.96
N ASP A 539 -5.69 -1.20 -15.59
CA ASP A 539 -7.15 -1.06 -15.51
C ASP A 539 -7.83 -1.11 -16.90
N TYR A 540 -7.12 -0.76 -17.96
CA TYR A 540 -7.49 -0.98 -19.37
C TYR A 540 -7.08 -2.35 -19.91
N GLN A 541 -6.61 -3.24 -19.03
CA GLN A 541 -6.24 -4.61 -19.33
C GLN A 541 -5.07 -4.74 -20.31
N THR A 542 -4.17 -3.76 -20.38
CA THR A 542 -2.99 -3.82 -21.24
C THR A 542 -1.67 -3.71 -20.47
N PHE A 543 -0.64 -4.37 -20.98
CA PHE A 543 0.74 -4.27 -20.49
C PHE A 543 1.73 -4.50 -21.64
N LEU A 544 3.02 -4.30 -21.40
CA LEU A 544 4.08 -4.48 -22.40
C LEU A 544 4.79 -5.82 -22.24
N LEU A 545 5.01 -6.48 -23.37
CA LEU A 545 5.98 -7.56 -23.54
C LEU A 545 7.21 -6.98 -24.22
N VAL A 546 8.39 -7.11 -23.60
CA VAL A 546 9.62 -6.53 -24.14
C VAL A 546 10.70 -7.58 -24.24
N GLU A 547 11.33 -7.72 -25.40
CA GLU A 547 12.51 -8.55 -25.60
C GLU A 547 13.73 -7.69 -25.86
N PHE A 548 14.79 -7.96 -25.11
CA PHE A 548 16.09 -7.31 -25.18
C PHE A 548 17.11 -8.25 -25.79
N THR A 549 17.95 -7.72 -26.67
CA THR A 549 19.13 -8.41 -27.22
C THR A 549 20.36 -7.50 -27.21
N ASP A 550 21.51 -7.98 -27.64
CA ASP A 550 22.67 -7.09 -27.79
C ASP A 550 22.53 -6.07 -28.95
N THR A 551 21.55 -6.19 -29.83
CA THR A 551 21.47 -5.36 -31.05
C THR A 551 20.13 -4.65 -31.24
N TYR A 552 19.06 -5.17 -30.66
CA TYR A 552 17.72 -4.60 -30.80
C TYR A 552 16.83 -4.85 -29.58
N MET A 553 15.73 -4.10 -29.52
CA MET A 553 14.63 -4.33 -28.59
C MET A 553 13.29 -4.48 -29.35
N ASN A 554 12.58 -5.58 -29.08
CA ASN A 554 11.19 -5.79 -29.52
C ASN A 554 10.24 -5.35 -28.40
N VAL A 555 9.19 -4.59 -28.72
CA VAL A 555 8.15 -4.19 -27.76
C VAL A 555 6.79 -4.51 -28.36
N GLY A 556 5.96 -5.24 -27.63
CA GLY A 556 4.58 -5.54 -27.99
C GLY A 556 3.61 -5.12 -26.89
N VAL A 557 2.47 -4.56 -27.27
CA VAL A 557 1.36 -4.30 -26.34
C VAL A 557 0.49 -5.55 -26.27
N ILE A 558 0.23 -6.02 -25.06
CA ILE A 558 -0.54 -7.23 -24.78
C ILE A 558 -1.85 -6.84 -24.11
N ASN A 559 -2.96 -7.30 -24.67
CA ASN A 559 -4.25 -7.31 -24.01
C ASN A 559 -4.35 -8.57 -23.12
N SER A 560 -4.92 -8.40 -21.93
CA SER A 560 -5.03 -9.44 -20.90
C SER A 560 -6.45 -9.94 -20.64
N LYS A 561 -7.42 -9.46 -21.41
CA LYS A 561 -8.84 -9.79 -21.27
C LYS A 561 -9.07 -11.30 -21.22
N ASP A 562 -9.99 -11.70 -20.35
CA ASP A 562 -10.33 -13.11 -20.07
C ASP A 562 -9.13 -13.94 -19.56
N GLY A 563 -8.05 -13.29 -19.12
CA GLY A 563 -6.81 -13.95 -18.72
C GLY A 563 -5.99 -14.54 -19.86
N LYS A 564 -6.26 -14.12 -21.10
CA LYS A 564 -5.56 -14.59 -22.30
C LYS A 564 -4.65 -13.50 -22.83
N PRO A 565 -3.32 -13.75 -22.98
CA PRO A 565 -2.43 -12.76 -23.56
C PRO A 565 -2.60 -12.73 -25.09
N VAL A 566 -2.91 -11.55 -25.63
CA VAL A 566 -3.11 -11.34 -27.08
C VAL A 566 -2.39 -10.06 -27.50
N PHE A 567 -1.66 -10.09 -28.62
CA PHE A 567 -1.09 -8.86 -29.16
C PHE A 567 -2.19 -7.88 -29.60
N VAL A 568 -2.00 -6.61 -29.24
CA VAL A 568 -2.77 -5.49 -29.78
C VAL A 568 -2.17 -5.14 -31.15
N GLY A 569 -2.84 -5.52 -32.24
CA GLY A 569 -2.36 -5.23 -33.61
C GLY A 569 -2.60 -3.78 -34.06
N ASP A 570 -2.12 -3.44 -35.27
CA ASP A 570 -2.48 -2.21 -36.00
C ASP A 570 -4.00 -2.19 -36.27
N GLY A 571 -4.79 -1.71 -35.30
CA GLY A 571 -6.25 -1.66 -35.43
C GLY A 571 -7.05 -2.07 -34.21
N PHE A 572 -6.46 -2.17 -33.02
CA PHE A 572 -7.27 -2.21 -31.80
C PHE A 572 -7.56 -0.79 -31.32
N GLU A 573 -8.82 -0.38 -31.42
CA GLU A 573 -9.37 0.71 -30.62
C GLU A 573 -9.37 0.23 -29.15
N LEU A 574 -8.79 1.02 -28.24
CA LEU A 574 -9.01 0.89 -26.79
C LEU A 574 -10.45 1.33 -26.50
N GLU A 575 -11.43 0.52 -26.92
CA GLU A 575 -12.85 0.77 -26.61
C GLU A 575 -13.28 -0.10 -25.41
N PRO A 576 -13.93 0.50 -24.39
CA PRO A 576 -14.61 -0.25 -23.34
C PRO A 576 -15.81 -1.02 -23.94
N ALA A 577 -16.16 -2.14 -23.33
CA ALA A 577 -17.11 -3.12 -23.87
C ALA A 577 -18.60 -2.68 -23.95
N THR A 578 -18.95 -1.39 -24.08
CA THR A 578 -20.35 -0.94 -23.87
C THR A 578 -20.97 0.11 -24.79
N ASP A 579 -20.31 0.77 -25.77
CA ASP A 579 -21.01 1.76 -26.64
C ASP A 579 -20.91 1.50 -28.17
N PRO A 580 -22.02 1.14 -28.84
CA PRO A 580 -22.04 0.91 -30.30
C PRO A 580 -22.19 2.19 -31.15
N ARG A 581 -22.05 3.41 -30.60
CA ARG A 581 -22.36 4.65 -31.34
C ARG A 581 -21.30 5.76 -31.24
N ARG A 582 -20.08 5.51 -31.76
CA ARG A 582 -19.23 6.46 -32.52
C ARG A 582 -17.82 5.87 -32.75
N PRO A 583 -17.41 5.54 -33.99
CA PRO A 583 -16.01 5.25 -34.26
C PRO A 583 -15.24 6.57 -34.38
N ARG A 584 -14.28 6.82 -33.49
CA ARG A 584 -13.23 7.82 -33.71
C ARG A 584 -11.89 7.09 -33.79
N LYS A 585 -11.56 6.70 -35.02
CA LYS A 585 -10.23 6.31 -35.45
C LYS A 585 -9.19 7.32 -34.96
N LEU A 586 -8.34 6.89 -34.04
CA LEU A 586 -6.98 7.39 -33.92
C LEU A 586 -6.06 6.22 -34.24
N PRO A 587 -5.22 6.31 -35.29
CA PRO A 587 -4.20 5.31 -35.50
C PRO A 587 -3.15 5.46 -34.41
N ILE A 588 -3.01 4.47 -33.53
CA ILE A 588 -1.71 4.23 -32.89
C ILE A 588 -0.91 3.51 -33.97
N GLU A 589 -0.26 4.27 -34.85
CA GLU A 589 0.87 3.73 -35.59
C GLU A 589 1.94 3.39 -34.55
N LEU A 590 2.30 2.11 -34.43
CA LEU A 590 3.41 1.65 -33.60
C LEU A 590 4.70 1.64 -34.43
N PRO A 591 5.52 2.70 -34.49
CA PRO A 591 6.96 2.52 -34.63
C PRO A 591 7.47 2.12 -33.22
N ALA A 592 8.47 1.29 -33.02
CA ALA A 592 9.37 0.61 -33.91
C ALA A 592 10.04 -0.48 -33.06
N THR A 593 10.80 -1.33 -33.72
CA THR A 593 11.95 -1.97 -33.09
C THR A 593 13.08 -0.96 -33.09
N PHE A 594 13.87 -0.93 -32.01
CA PHE A 594 14.97 0.03 -31.88
C PHE A 594 16.30 -0.69 -32.00
N ILE A 595 17.13 -0.27 -32.95
CA ILE A 595 18.52 -0.70 -33.07
C ILE A 595 19.33 0.12 -32.07
N PHE A 596 20.10 -0.55 -31.22
CA PHE A 596 20.98 0.16 -30.30
C PHE A 596 22.10 0.87 -31.08
N PRO A 597 22.43 2.13 -30.76
CA PRO A 597 23.52 2.86 -31.40
C PRO A 597 24.91 2.25 -31.15
#